data_AF-A0A9P0CPB0-F1
#
_entry.id   AF-A0A9P0CPB0-F1
#
_cell.length_a   1.000
_cell.length_b   1.000
_cell.length_c   1.000
_cell.angle_alpha   90.00
_cell.angle_beta   90.00
_cell.angle_gamma   90.00
#
_symmetry.space_group_name_H-M   'P 1'
#
loop_
_entity.id
_entity.type
_entity.pdbx_description
1 polymer ?
#
loop_
_entity_poly.entity_id
_entity_poly.type
_entity_poly.pdbx_seq_one_letter_code
_entity_poly.pdbx_strand_id
1 'polypeptide(L)'
;MTSKIQIYNELSQPTLGIEQLKEFFDWMDMEWSELLRHAVNRRLSLLPAVDQLLRNFTAIKSYFLSKNHVALHLRMFFEDDLSEAYLGFIQNIFQVFQPALKKLQGDEPIILELYKIMNNIKISLTERRNEKFYGSIARSIMKNCDRVNDVKRFNREADNFWKTAIE
;
A
#
# COMPACT_ATOMS: atom_id res chain seq x y z
N MET A 1 -8.67 7.19 1.11
CA MET A 1 -8.76 6.69 -0.29
C MET A 1 -8.52 7.79 -1.34
N THR A 2 -8.55 9.06 -0.94
CA THR A 2 -8.34 10.26 -1.77
C THR A 2 -6.87 10.46 -2.21
N SER A 3 -5.90 10.00 -1.40
CA SER A 3 -4.47 10.21 -1.61
C SER A 3 -3.87 9.46 -2.82
N LYS A 4 -4.45 8.32 -3.24
CA LYS A 4 -3.95 7.56 -4.40
C LYS A 4 -4.27 8.21 -5.75
N ILE A 5 -5.34 9.01 -5.83
CA ILE A 5 -5.74 9.69 -7.08
C ILE A 5 -4.82 10.90 -7.33
N GLN A 6 -4.32 11.55 -6.28
CA GLN A 6 -3.47 12.74 -6.40
C GLN A 6 -2.02 12.42 -6.75
N ILE A 7 -1.40 11.38 -6.16
CA ILE A 7 -0.07 10.91 -6.58
C ILE A 7 -0.08 10.57 -8.07
N TYR A 8 -1.14 9.89 -8.52
CA TYR A 8 -1.32 9.53 -9.92
C TYR A 8 -1.53 10.77 -10.82
N ASN A 9 -2.36 11.73 -10.41
CA ASN A 9 -2.59 12.96 -11.18
C ASN A 9 -1.33 13.83 -11.30
N GLU A 10 -0.48 13.87 -10.28
CA GLU A 10 0.81 14.57 -10.33
C GLU A 10 1.82 13.86 -11.23
N LEU A 11 1.84 12.52 -11.23
CA LEU A 11 2.70 11.70 -12.10
C LEU A 11 2.17 11.55 -13.55
N SER A 12 0.93 11.97 -13.79
CA SER A 12 0.26 11.93 -15.10
C SER A 12 0.49 13.20 -15.95
N GLN A 13 1.19 14.21 -15.44
CA GLN A 13 1.57 15.37 -16.25
C GLN A 13 2.71 15.00 -17.22
N PRO A 14 2.71 15.52 -18.47
CA PRO A 14 3.42 14.88 -19.58
C PRO A 14 4.94 14.90 -19.38
N THR A 15 5.54 13.71 -19.50
CA THR A 15 6.97 13.40 -19.79
C THR A 15 8.05 13.86 -18.80
N LEU A 16 7.97 15.05 -18.18
CA LEU A 16 9.06 15.58 -17.34
C LEU A 16 9.18 14.87 -15.97
N GLY A 17 8.06 14.47 -15.37
CA GLY A 17 8.05 13.87 -14.02
C GLY A 17 8.55 12.43 -13.97
N ILE A 18 8.39 11.67 -15.07
CA ILE A 18 8.86 10.27 -15.16
C ILE A 18 10.36 10.23 -15.45
N GLU A 19 10.87 11.12 -16.29
CA GLU A 19 12.31 11.19 -16.59
C GLU A 19 13.12 11.65 -15.38
N GLN A 20 12.67 12.68 -14.65
CA GLN A 20 13.32 13.12 -13.41
C GLN A 20 13.28 12.05 -12.31
N LEU A 21 12.24 11.20 -12.29
CA LEU A 21 12.16 10.09 -11.34
C LEU A 21 13.13 8.96 -11.74
N LYS A 22 13.29 8.68 -13.04
CA LYS A 22 14.30 7.73 -13.55
C LYS A 22 15.73 8.18 -13.23
N GLU A 23 16.04 9.46 -13.44
CA GLU A 23 17.34 10.04 -13.06
C GLU A 23 17.63 9.86 -11.56
N PHE A 24 16.61 9.93 -10.71
CA PHE A 24 16.75 9.68 -9.27
C PHE A 24 16.99 8.21 -8.93
N PHE A 25 16.40 7.28 -9.69
CA PHE A 25 16.65 5.84 -9.53
C PHE A 25 18.09 5.50 -9.94
N ASP A 26 18.56 6.06 -11.05
CA ASP A 26 19.95 5.94 -11.51
C ASP A 26 20.92 6.54 -10.49
N TRP A 27 20.58 7.69 -9.88
CA TRP A 27 21.39 8.31 -8.82
C TRP A 27 21.44 7.46 -7.54
N MET A 28 20.36 6.75 -7.21
CA MET A 28 20.27 5.87 -6.04
C MET A 28 20.79 4.45 -6.28
N ASP A 29 21.31 4.15 -7.48
CA ASP A 29 21.70 2.80 -7.92
C ASP A 29 20.56 1.77 -7.75
N MET A 30 19.33 2.17 -8.09
CA MET A 30 18.12 1.35 -8.01
C MET A 30 17.56 1.08 -9.41
N GLU A 31 17.14 -0.15 -9.70
CA GLU A 31 16.52 -0.48 -10.98
C GLU A 31 15.13 0.16 -11.14
N TRP A 32 14.94 0.91 -12.23
CA TRP A 32 13.64 1.46 -12.59
C TRP A 32 12.62 0.36 -12.94
N SER A 33 11.42 0.44 -12.36
CA SER A 33 10.27 -0.38 -12.75
C SER A 33 9.08 0.51 -13.16
N GLU A 34 8.53 0.30 -14.35
CA GLU A 34 7.48 1.15 -14.93
C GLU A 34 6.25 1.26 -14.01
N LEU A 35 5.94 2.46 -13.52
CA LEU A 35 4.75 2.73 -12.69
C LEU A 35 3.48 2.45 -13.51
N LEU A 36 2.59 1.58 -12.99
CA LEU A 36 1.39 1.11 -13.70
C LEU A 36 0.58 2.29 -14.28
N ARG A 37 0.65 2.44 -15.61
CA ARG A 37 0.20 3.63 -16.32
C ARG A 37 -1.32 3.70 -16.51
N HIS A 38 -2.01 2.55 -16.59
CA HIS A 38 -3.47 2.47 -16.69
C HIS A 38 -4.00 1.16 -16.10
N ALA A 39 -4.91 1.25 -15.12
CA ALA A 39 -5.59 0.08 -14.57
C ALA A 39 -7.04 0.03 -15.05
N VAL A 40 -7.25 -0.61 -16.19
CA VAL A 40 -8.60 -0.94 -16.71
C VAL A 40 -9.42 -1.69 -15.64
N ASN A 41 -8.75 -2.47 -14.77
CA ASN A 41 -9.34 -3.09 -13.58
C ASN A 41 -8.72 -2.53 -12.28
N ARG A 42 -9.09 -1.29 -11.91
CA ARG A 42 -8.64 -0.53 -10.73
C ARG A 42 -8.59 -1.33 -9.41
N ARG A 43 -9.39 -2.39 -9.25
CA ARG A 43 -9.41 -3.23 -8.03
C ARG A 43 -8.30 -4.29 -8.00
N LEU A 44 -7.87 -4.83 -9.15
CA LEU A 44 -6.77 -5.80 -9.22
C LEU A 44 -5.40 -5.16 -9.27
N SER A 45 -5.30 -3.92 -9.78
CA SER A 45 -4.03 -3.21 -9.84
C SER A 45 -3.59 -2.65 -8.49
N LEU A 46 -4.46 -2.63 -7.47
CA LEU A 46 -4.16 -2.02 -6.18
C LEU A 46 -3.03 -2.71 -5.42
N LEU A 47 -3.01 -4.05 -5.40
CA LEU A 47 -1.93 -4.79 -4.76
C LEU A 47 -0.61 -4.62 -5.52
N PRO A 48 -0.53 -4.87 -6.85
CA PRO A 48 0.67 -4.57 -7.64
C PRO A 48 1.18 -3.14 -7.51
N ALA A 49 0.29 -2.15 -7.44
CA ALA A 49 0.67 -0.75 -7.25
C ALA A 49 1.25 -0.48 -5.85
N VAL A 50 0.69 -1.10 -4.80
CA VAL A 50 1.24 -1.02 -3.44
C VAL A 50 2.59 -1.72 -3.39
N ASP A 51 2.72 -2.91 -3.98
CA ASP A 51 4.00 -3.63 -4.07
C ASP A 51 5.07 -2.79 -4.75
N GLN A 52 4.71 -2.11 -5.84
CA GLN A 52 5.61 -1.23 -6.58
C GLN A 52 6.01 0.01 -5.77
N LEU A 53 5.06 0.63 -5.08
CA LEU A 53 5.34 1.77 -4.21
C LEU A 53 6.26 1.37 -3.05
N LEU A 54 6.07 0.17 -2.49
CA LEU A 54 6.92 -0.38 -1.43
C LEU A 54 8.33 -0.69 -1.92
N ARG A 55 8.47 -1.36 -3.08
CA ARG A 55 9.79 -1.65 -3.67
C ARG A 55 10.62 -0.40 -3.91
N ASN A 56 9.96 0.69 -4.26
CA ASN A 56 10.59 1.95 -4.63
C ASN A 56 10.40 3.05 -3.58
N PHE A 57 10.01 2.69 -2.35
CA PHE A 57 9.55 3.66 -1.36
C PHE A 57 10.61 4.72 -1.06
N THR A 58 11.85 4.31 -0.85
CA THR A 58 12.98 5.22 -0.57
C THR A 58 13.21 6.22 -1.69
N ALA A 59 13.30 5.76 -2.95
CA ALA A 59 13.53 6.63 -4.10
C ALA A 59 12.36 7.61 -4.30
N ILE A 60 11.13 7.13 -4.20
CA ILE A 60 9.91 7.94 -4.36
C ILE A 60 9.82 8.97 -3.22
N LYS A 61 10.08 8.57 -1.97
CA LYS A 61 10.14 9.48 -0.81
C LYS A 61 11.16 10.59 -1.05
N SER A 62 12.40 10.23 -1.38
CA SER A 62 13.47 11.21 -1.66
C SER A 62 13.09 12.17 -2.79
N TYR A 63 12.53 11.65 -3.88
CA TYR A 63 12.07 12.47 -4.99
C TYR A 63 11.03 13.51 -4.55
N PHE A 64 9.95 13.08 -3.88
CA PHE A 64 8.88 14.00 -3.47
C PHE A 64 9.33 15.01 -2.40
N LEU A 65 10.23 14.61 -1.49
CA LEU A 65 10.79 15.53 -0.50
C LEU A 65 11.82 16.51 -1.09
N SER A 66 12.46 16.16 -2.21
CA SER A 66 13.38 17.07 -2.94
C SER A 66 12.66 18.19 -3.69
N LYS A 67 11.36 18.06 -3.96
CA LYS A 67 10.60 19.04 -4.74
C LYS A 67 10.24 20.27 -3.90
N ASN A 68 10.52 21.45 -4.45
CA ASN A 68 10.09 22.74 -3.89
C ASN A 68 8.56 22.82 -3.75
N HIS A 69 7.83 22.30 -4.74
CA HIS A 69 6.37 22.25 -4.76
C HIS A 69 5.90 20.80 -4.82
N VAL A 70 5.33 20.32 -3.71
CA VAL A 70 4.65 19.04 -3.57
C VAL A 70 3.35 19.28 -2.80
N ALA A 71 2.28 18.56 -3.14
CA ALA A 71 1.05 18.70 -2.40
C ALA A 71 1.25 18.35 -0.91
N LEU A 72 0.68 19.18 -0.03
CA LEU A 72 0.89 19.09 1.43
C LEU A 72 0.66 17.69 1.99
N HIS A 73 -0.38 17.00 1.53
CA HIS A 73 -0.70 15.65 1.99
C HIS A 73 0.35 14.60 1.59
N LEU A 74 1.04 14.78 0.46
CA LEU A 74 2.15 13.90 0.04
C LEU A 74 3.39 14.19 0.84
N ARG A 75 3.68 15.47 1.09
CA ARG A 75 4.78 15.85 1.99
C ARG A 75 4.58 15.26 3.38
N MET A 76 3.41 15.46 3.99
CA MET A 76 3.06 14.88 5.29
C MET A 76 3.18 13.37 5.31
N PHE A 77 2.74 12.70 4.22
CA PHE A 77 2.88 11.26 4.10
C PHE A 77 4.36 10.85 4.06
N PHE A 78 5.18 11.42 3.19
CA PHE A 78 6.58 11.00 3.07
C PHE A 78 7.46 11.43 4.26
N GLU A 79 7.08 12.47 5.00
CA GLU A 79 7.73 12.90 6.25
C GLU A 79 7.40 12.00 7.45
N ASP A 80 6.27 11.30 7.44
CA ASP A 80 5.92 10.36 8.52
C ASP A 80 6.75 9.07 8.42
N ASP A 81 7.49 8.77 9.48
CA ASP A 81 8.37 7.60 9.58
C ASP A 81 7.61 6.26 9.55
N LEU A 82 6.30 6.28 9.83
CA LEU A 82 5.45 5.09 9.77
C LEU A 82 4.70 4.94 8.44
N SER A 83 4.83 5.87 7.48
CA SER A 83 4.09 5.78 6.22
C SER A 83 4.37 4.51 5.43
N GLU A 84 5.61 4.04 5.41
CA GLU A 84 5.95 2.76 4.80
C GLU A 84 5.36 1.58 5.58
N ALA A 85 5.27 1.68 6.91
CA ALA A 85 4.61 0.67 7.73
C ALA A 85 3.11 0.59 7.42
N TYR A 86 2.44 1.72 7.22
CA TYR A 86 1.05 1.75 6.78
C TYR A 86 0.87 1.16 5.37
N LEU A 87 1.81 1.38 4.45
CA LEU A 87 1.77 0.72 3.14
C LEU A 87 1.96 -0.79 3.26
N GLY A 88 2.89 -1.25 4.10
CA GLY A 88 3.10 -2.66 4.40
C GLY A 88 1.86 -3.33 5.02
N PHE A 89 1.15 -2.59 5.89
CA PHE A 89 -0.13 -3.02 6.44
C PHE A 89 -1.21 -3.16 5.37
N ILE A 90 -1.32 -2.17 4.49
CA ILE A 90 -2.26 -2.19 3.36
C ILE A 90 -1.93 -3.35 2.40
N GLN A 91 -0.66 -3.59 2.10
CA GLN A 91 -0.21 -4.73 1.30
C GLN A 91 -0.65 -6.05 1.92
N ASN A 92 -0.38 -6.22 3.22
CA ASN A 92 -0.78 -7.38 3.98
C ASN A 92 -2.29 -7.63 3.84
N ILE A 93 -3.13 -6.60 4.04
CA ILE A 93 -4.58 -6.70 3.84
C ILE A 93 -4.92 -7.17 2.43
N PHE A 94 -4.40 -6.49 1.41
CA PHE A 94 -4.73 -6.80 0.02
C PHE A 94 -4.36 -8.24 -0.39
N GLN A 95 -3.31 -8.82 0.18
CA GLN A 95 -2.95 -10.22 -0.06
C GLN A 95 -4.06 -11.20 0.37
N VAL A 96 -4.85 -10.88 1.41
CA VAL A 96 -6.00 -11.71 1.83
C VAL A 96 -7.13 -11.64 0.82
N PHE A 97 -7.35 -10.45 0.26
CA PHE A 97 -8.44 -10.21 -0.70
C PHE A 97 -8.08 -10.65 -2.12
N GLN A 98 -6.80 -10.82 -2.45
CA GLN A 98 -6.37 -11.12 -3.82
C GLN A 98 -7.02 -12.39 -4.41
N PRO A 99 -7.11 -13.54 -3.70
CA PRO A 99 -7.78 -14.73 -4.24
C PRO A 99 -9.26 -14.47 -4.54
N ALA A 100 -9.95 -13.74 -3.66
CA ALA A 100 -11.34 -13.37 -3.84
C ALA A 100 -11.55 -12.44 -5.04
N LEU A 101 -10.70 -11.43 -5.17
CA LEU A 101 -10.75 -10.48 -6.29
C LEU A 101 -10.50 -11.17 -7.63
N LYS A 102 -9.58 -12.15 -7.70
CA LYS A 102 -9.32 -12.95 -8.91
C LYS A 102 -10.55 -13.79 -9.28
N LYS A 103 -11.15 -14.46 -8.30
CA LYS A 103 -12.29 -15.36 -8.54
C LYS A 103 -13.57 -14.60 -8.89
N LEU A 104 -13.79 -13.43 -8.31
CA LEU A 104 -14.90 -12.52 -8.67
C LEU A 104 -14.79 -11.94 -10.09
N GLN A 105 -13.61 -12.00 -10.72
CA GLN A 105 -13.40 -11.54 -12.09
C GLN A 105 -13.35 -12.67 -13.12
N GLY A 106 -13.38 -13.93 -12.67
CA GLY A 106 -13.52 -15.10 -13.54
C GLY A 106 -14.99 -15.43 -13.82
N ASP A 107 -15.22 -16.60 -14.44
CA ASP A 107 -16.56 -17.10 -14.78
C ASP A 107 -17.50 -17.19 -13.57
N GLU A 108 -18.80 -17.00 -13.85
CA GLU A 108 -19.92 -16.86 -12.90
C GLU A 108 -19.73 -17.67 -11.62
N PRO A 109 -19.27 -17.05 -10.50
CA PRO A 109 -19.00 -17.80 -9.29
C PRO A 109 -20.32 -18.30 -8.70
N ILE A 110 -20.43 -19.62 -8.53
CA ILE A 110 -21.58 -20.24 -7.86
C ILE A 110 -21.62 -19.73 -6.41
N ILE A 111 -22.81 -19.44 -5.89
CA ILE A 111 -23.04 -18.87 -4.54
C ILE A 111 -22.24 -19.61 -3.44
N LEU A 112 -22.13 -20.93 -3.54
CA LEU A 112 -21.37 -21.77 -2.60
C LEU A 112 -19.86 -21.47 -2.61
N GLU A 113 -19.29 -21.16 -3.78
CA GLU A 113 -17.89 -20.77 -3.90
C GLU A 113 -17.66 -19.38 -3.31
N LEU A 114 -18.59 -18.45 -3.54
CA LEU A 114 -18.51 -17.12 -2.95
C LEU A 114 -18.56 -17.16 -1.42
N TYR A 115 -19.44 -17.99 -0.85
CA TYR A 115 -19.50 -18.21 0.60
C TYR A 115 -18.17 -18.72 1.16
N LYS A 116 -17.57 -19.74 0.52
CA LYS A 116 -16.25 -20.27 0.93
C LYS A 116 -15.17 -19.20 0.89
N ILE A 117 -15.14 -18.37 -0.16
CA ILE A 117 -14.17 -17.28 -0.31
C ILE A 117 -14.33 -16.23 0.80
N MET A 118 -15.56 -15.81 1.08
CA MET A 118 -15.83 -14.86 2.15
C MET A 118 -15.46 -15.42 3.52
N ASN A 119 -15.75 -16.71 3.77
CA ASN A 119 -15.37 -17.37 5.01
C ASN A 119 -13.85 -17.45 5.18
N ASN A 120 -13.11 -17.76 4.10
CA ASN A 120 -11.65 -17.79 4.12
C ASN A 120 -11.04 -16.41 4.37
N ILE A 121 -11.60 -15.34 3.81
CA ILE A 121 -11.20 -13.97 4.13
C ILE A 121 -11.42 -13.70 5.62
N LYS A 122 -12.60 -14.01 6.16
CA LYS A 122 -12.92 -13.78 7.57
C LYS A 122 -11.97 -14.53 8.50
N ILE A 123 -11.69 -15.81 8.23
CA ILE A 123 -10.72 -16.62 8.99
C ILE A 123 -9.34 -15.96 8.94
N SER A 124 -8.84 -15.64 7.74
CA SER A 124 -7.51 -15.04 7.56
C SER A 124 -7.35 -13.70 8.28
N LEU A 125 -8.38 -12.83 8.23
CA LEU A 125 -8.36 -11.56 8.95
C LEU A 125 -8.43 -11.77 10.47
N THR A 126 -9.20 -12.75 10.93
CA THR A 126 -9.33 -13.08 12.36
C THR A 126 -8.01 -13.61 12.94
N GLU A 127 -7.35 -14.52 12.24
CA GLU A 127 -6.03 -15.05 12.65
C GLU A 127 -5.01 -13.92 12.77
N ARG A 128 -4.94 -13.04 11.76
CA ARG A 128 -4.02 -11.90 11.78
C ARG A 128 -4.34 -10.90 12.89
N ARG A 129 -5.61 -10.67 13.20
CA ARG A 129 -6.01 -9.86 14.36
C ARG A 129 -5.50 -10.49 15.66
N ASN A 130 -5.76 -11.79 15.85
CA ASN A 130 -5.39 -12.51 17.07
C ASN A 130 -3.88 -12.53 17.29
N GLU A 131 -3.11 -12.70 16.22
CA GLU A 131 -1.64 -12.69 16.24
C GLU A 131 -1.02 -11.28 16.23
N LYS A 132 -1.85 -10.22 16.13
CA LYS A 132 -1.39 -8.85 15.88
C LYS A 132 -0.40 -8.79 14.71
N PHE A 133 -0.73 -9.52 13.63
CA PHE A 133 0.07 -9.60 12.42
C PHE A 133 -0.32 -8.50 11.43
N TYR A 134 0.47 -7.43 11.42
CA TYR A 134 0.28 -6.27 10.57
C TYR A 134 1.06 -6.35 9.24
N GLY A 135 1.68 -7.49 8.93
CA GLY A 135 2.58 -7.66 7.79
C GLY A 135 4.06 -7.54 8.17
N SER A 136 4.93 -8.20 7.39
CA SER A 136 6.37 -8.26 7.65
C SER A 136 7.06 -6.89 7.56
N ILE A 137 6.72 -6.10 6.54
CA ILE A 137 7.26 -4.74 6.34
C ILE A 137 6.88 -3.84 7.52
N ALA A 138 5.61 -3.79 7.88
CA ALA A 138 5.12 -3.00 9.01
C ALA A 138 5.82 -3.40 10.32
N ARG A 139 5.95 -4.72 10.57
CA ARG A 139 6.63 -5.24 11.76
C ARG A 139 8.11 -4.86 11.81
N SER A 140 8.80 -4.91 10.68
CA SER A 140 10.21 -4.52 10.58
C SER A 140 10.40 -3.03 10.91
N ILE A 141 9.59 -2.17 10.29
CA ILE A 141 9.68 -0.72 10.49
C ILE A 141 9.32 -0.33 11.92
N MET A 142 8.23 -0.88 12.47
CA MET A 142 7.83 -0.60 13.86
C MET A 142 8.87 -1.07 14.88
N LYS A 143 9.56 -2.19 14.61
CA LYS A 143 10.63 -2.68 15.49
C LYS A 143 11.81 -1.71 15.56
N ASN A 144 12.07 -0.99 14.47
CA ASN A 144 13.16 -0.03 14.36
C ASN A 144 12.72 1.42 14.66
N CYS A 145 11.46 1.64 15.08
CA CYS A 145 10.92 2.96 15.37
C CYS A 145 11.02 3.26 16.87
N ASP A 146 11.87 4.22 17.24
CA ASP A 146 12.06 4.64 18.64
C ASP A 146 10.89 5.49 19.18
N ARG A 147 10.02 6.00 18.30
CA ARG A 147 8.87 6.83 18.66
C ARG A 147 7.71 5.98 19.14
N VAL A 148 7.75 5.60 20.41
CA VAL A 148 6.73 4.75 21.07
C VAL A 148 5.29 5.23 20.86
N ASN A 149 5.05 6.55 20.85
CA ASN A 149 3.71 7.10 20.65
C ASN A 149 3.19 6.89 19.22
N ASP A 150 4.06 6.94 18.22
CA ASP A 150 3.68 6.71 16.82
C ASP A 150 3.36 5.22 16.61
N VAL A 151 4.17 4.32 17.18
CA VAL A 151 3.89 2.87 17.15
C VAL A 151 2.57 2.54 17.86
N LYS A 152 2.28 3.18 18.99
CA LYS A 152 0.98 3.04 19.67
C LYS A 152 -0.18 3.56 18.81
N ARG A 153 0.00 4.68 18.11
CA ARG A 153 -0.98 5.24 17.18
C ARG A 153 -1.28 4.26 16.06
N PHE A 154 -0.24 3.71 15.42
CA PHE A 154 -0.37 2.70 14.38
C PHE A 154 -1.15 1.47 14.88
N ASN A 155 -0.76 0.90 16.01
CA ASN A 155 -1.42 -0.30 16.55
C ASN A 155 -2.91 -0.05 16.81
N ARG A 156 -3.25 1.10 17.41
CA ARG A 156 -4.64 1.49 17.63
C ARG A 156 -5.43 1.60 16.32
N GLU A 157 -4.86 2.21 15.30
CA GLU A 157 -5.52 2.37 14.01
C GLU A 157 -5.68 1.03 13.26
N ALA A 158 -4.65 0.17 13.31
CA ALA A 158 -4.70 -1.17 12.74
C ALA A 158 -5.73 -2.06 13.45
N ASP A 159 -5.79 -2.00 14.78
CA ASP A 159 -6.77 -2.74 15.58
C ASP A 159 -8.20 -2.25 15.30
N ASN A 160 -8.40 -0.94 15.15
CA ASN A 160 -9.69 -0.36 14.73
C ASN A 160 -10.11 -0.82 13.34
N PHE A 161 -9.16 -0.94 12.41
CA PHE A 161 -9.44 -1.51 11.09
C PHE A 161 -9.87 -2.98 11.21
N TRP A 162 -9.16 -3.82 11.98
CA TRP A 162 -9.54 -5.22 12.19
C TRP A 162 -10.93 -5.37 12.81
N LYS A 163 -11.26 -4.52 13.78
CA LYS A 163 -12.59 -4.51 14.40
C LYS A 163 -13.67 -4.28 13.35
N THR A 164 -13.52 -3.24 12.54
CA THR A 164 -14.47 -2.88 11.47
C THR A 164 -14.51 -3.89 10.33
N ALA A 165 -13.42 -4.58 10.03
CA ALA A 165 -13.32 -5.48 8.89
C ALA A 165 -13.87 -6.89 9.15
N ILE A 166 -13.97 -7.30 10.42
CA ILE A 166 -14.36 -8.67 10.84
C ILE A 166 -15.78 -8.70 11.44
N GLU A 167 -16.18 -7.65 12.15
CA GLU A 167 -17.49 -7.48 12.80
C GLU A 167 -18.49 -6.84 11.82
#